data_AF-A0A940DTT3-F1
#
_entry.id   AF-A0A940DTT3-F1
#
_cell.length_a   1.000
_cell.length_b   1.000
_cell.length_c   1.000
_cell.angle_alpha   90.00
_cell.angle_beta   90.00
_cell.angle_gamma   90.00
#
_symmetry.space_group_name_H-M   'P 1'
#
loop_
_entity.id
_entity.type
_entity.pdbx_description
1 polymer ?
#
loop_
_entity_poly.entity_id
_entity_poly.type
_entity_poly.pdbx_seq_one_letter_code
_entity_poly.pdbx_strand_id
1 'polypeptide(L)'
;MIDQKAFDPLKAWKDAYDQTEKFWGKTLNETLQTEEYSAWMGSILDMNLFQQKMLNDVTKNYLEKVNMPTQDDIARVASLVVNLENKVDGIEEFLEEKVDILEQSPTVKRDITKMKSDIRALESKVDKILEHLEKQHTLLTALHSQKGESKR
;
A
#
# COMPACT_ATOMS: atom_id res chain seq x y z
N MET A 1 -89.49 -6.91 42.89
CA MET A 1 -88.12 -7.46 42.87
C MET A 1 -87.54 -7.13 41.52
N ILE A 2 -86.74 -6.07 41.43
CA ILE A 2 -86.09 -5.71 40.17
C ILE A 2 -84.85 -6.58 40.12
N ASP A 3 -84.90 -7.64 39.31
CA ASP A 3 -83.76 -8.51 39.07
C ASP A 3 -82.70 -7.69 38.33
N GLN A 4 -81.86 -7.05 39.13
CA GLN A 4 -80.71 -6.27 38.74
C GLN A 4 -79.61 -7.24 38.29
N LYS A 5 -79.88 -8.04 37.25
CA LYS A 5 -78.82 -8.63 36.42
C LYS A 5 -78.16 -7.48 35.69
N ALA A 6 -77.30 -6.78 36.42
CA ALA A 6 -76.56 -5.62 35.98
C ALA A 6 -75.78 -6.01 34.73
N PHE A 7 -76.19 -5.47 33.58
CA PHE A 7 -75.28 -5.28 32.46
C PHE A 7 -74.15 -4.41 32.99
N ASP A 8 -73.00 -5.02 33.25
CA ASP A 8 -71.78 -4.35 33.69
C ASP A 8 -71.03 -3.88 32.43
N PRO A 9 -71.10 -2.58 32.07
CA PRO A 9 -70.54 -2.09 30.82
C PRO A 9 -69.01 -2.15 30.81
N LEU A 10 -68.38 -2.09 31.99
CA LEU A 10 -66.92 -2.22 32.12
C LEU A 10 -66.49 -3.66 31.86
N LYS A 11 -67.27 -4.63 32.34
CA LYS A 11 -67.05 -6.05 32.04
C LYS A 11 -67.25 -6.36 30.56
N ALA A 12 -68.32 -5.85 29.95
CA ALA A 12 -68.55 -6.03 28.51
C ALA A 12 -67.44 -5.40 27.65
N TRP A 13 -66.94 -4.22 28.02
CA TRP A 13 -65.82 -3.58 27.35
C TRP A 13 -64.51 -4.36 27.53
N LYS A 14 -64.25 -4.84 28.75
CA LYS A 14 -63.11 -5.70 29.04
C LYS A 14 -63.16 -6.99 28.21
N ASP A 15 -64.30 -7.65 28.16
CA ASP A 15 -64.46 -8.89 27.40
C ASP A 15 -64.27 -8.64 25.89
N ALA A 16 -64.76 -7.50 25.38
CA ALA A 16 -64.54 -7.10 23.98
C ALA A 16 -63.06 -6.77 23.68
N TYR A 17 -62.37 -6.07 24.59
CA TYR A 17 -60.94 -5.80 24.48
C TYR A 17 -60.13 -7.10 24.53
N ASP A 18 -60.37 -7.95 25.54
CA ASP A 18 -59.66 -9.22 25.73
C ASP A 18 -59.87 -10.16 24.52
N GLN A 19 -61.04 -10.13 23.88
CA GLN A 19 -61.32 -10.88 22.66
C GLN A 19 -60.60 -10.29 21.44
N THR A 20 -60.62 -8.96 21.30
CA THR A 20 -59.93 -8.23 20.22
C THR A 20 -58.42 -8.45 20.31
N GLU A 21 -57.84 -8.33 21.50
CA GLU A 21 -56.43 -8.57 21.77
C GLU A 21 -56.03 -10.01 21.42
N LYS A 22 -56.83 -11.01 21.81
CA LYS A 22 -56.54 -12.42 21.44
C LYS A 22 -56.60 -12.67 19.94
N PHE A 23 -57.60 -12.10 19.28
CA PHE A 23 -57.76 -12.23 17.82
C PHE A 23 -56.59 -11.58 17.09
N TRP A 24 -56.32 -10.30 17.38
CA TRP A 24 -55.22 -9.57 16.76
C TRP A 24 -53.87 -10.13 17.14
N GLY A 25 -53.66 -10.55 18.39
CA GLY A 25 -52.42 -11.16 18.85
C GLY A 25 -52.11 -12.44 18.07
N LYS A 26 -53.11 -13.30 17.84
CA LYS A 26 -52.94 -14.52 17.03
C LYS A 26 -52.66 -14.18 15.56
N THR A 27 -53.48 -13.32 14.96
CA THR A 27 -53.33 -12.94 13.54
C THR A 27 -52.01 -12.21 13.28
N LEU A 28 -51.58 -11.32 14.17
CA LEU A 28 -50.27 -10.66 14.09
C LEU A 28 -49.14 -11.68 14.20
N ASN A 29 -49.21 -12.61 15.16
CA ASN A 29 -48.18 -13.63 15.32
C ASN A 29 -48.06 -14.52 14.08
N GLU A 30 -49.18 -14.93 13.48
CA GLU A 30 -49.20 -15.71 12.24
C GLU A 30 -48.68 -14.87 11.06
N THR A 31 -49.10 -13.60 10.94
CA THR A 31 -48.68 -12.68 9.86
C THR A 31 -47.18 -12.40 9.90
N LEU A 32 -46.62 -12.13 11.09
CA LEU A 32 -45.19 -11.87 11.28
C LEU A 32 -44.31 -13.08 10.91
N GLN A 33 -44.87 -14.28 10.98
CA GLN A 33 -44.17 -15.52 10.59
C GLN A 33 -44.27 -15.82 9.09
N THR A 34 -45.05 -15.05 8.33
CA THR A 34 -45.18 -15.25 6.89
C THR A 34 -43.99 -14.69 6.11
N GLU A 35 -43.68 -15.37 5.02
CA GLU A 35 -42.70 -14.89 4.05
C GLU A 35 -43.19 -13.61 3.35
N GLU A 36 -44.49 -13.44 3.16
CA GLU A 36 -45.10 -12.27 2.54
C GLU A 36 -44.89 -10.99 3.38
N TYR A 37 -45.03 -11.07 4.72
CA TYR A 37 -44.67 -9.96 5.60
C TYR A 37 -43.18 -9.61 5.51
N SER A 38 -42.31 -10.61 5.46
CA SER A 38 -40.87 -10.41 5.31
C SER A 38 -40.52 -9.75 3.97
N ALA A 39 -41.16 -10.18 2.88
CA ALA A 39 -41.02 -9.59 1.55
C ALA A 39 -41.52 -8.15 1.50
N TRP A 40 -42.65 -7.86 2.14
CA TRP A 40 -43.18 -6.49 2.26
C TRP A 40 -42.21 -5.58 3.02
N MET A 41 -41.70 -6.04 4.18
CA MET A 41 -40.69 -5.30 4.93
C MET A 41 -39.41 -5.08 4.12
N GLY A 42 -38.98 -6.09 3.34
CA GLY A 42 -37.88 -5.98 2.38
C GLY A 42 -38.13 -4.89 1.34
N SER A 43 -39.33 -4.85 0.75
CA SER A 43 -39.70 -3.81 -0.22
C SER A 43 -39.72 -2.40 0.38
N ILE A 44 -40.16 -2.24 1.63
CA ILE A 44 -40.11 -0.95 2.34
C ILE A 44 -38.65 -0.54 2.59
N LEU A 45 -37.79 -1.47 2.98
CA LEU A 45 -36.35 -1.22 3.14
C LEU A 45 -35.72 -0.82 1.80
N ASP A 46 -36.02 -1.53 0.72
CA ASP A 46 -35.53 -1.23 -0.63
C ASP A 46 -35.98 0.15 -1.09
N MET A 47 -37.23 0.54 -0.81
CA MET A 47 -37.73 1.87 -1.11
C MET A 47 -36.96 2.95 -0.35
N ASN A 48 -36.66 2.72 0.93
CA ASN A 48 -35.86 3.67 1.73
C ASN A 48 -34.43 3.81 1.17
N LEU A 49 -33.78 2.69 0.86
CA LEU A 49 -32.45 2.66 0.26
C LEU A 49 -32.43 3.34 -1.12
N PHE A 50 -33.46 3.12 -1.94
CA PHE A 50 -33.62 3.78 -3.22
C PHE A 50 -33.73 5.30 -3.08
N GLN A 51 -34.54 5.79 -2.13
CA GLN A 51 -34.65 7.22 -1.86
C GLN A 51 -33.31 7.82 -1.43
N GLN A 52 -32.59 7.13 -0.53
CA GLN A 52 -31.28 7.56 -0.08
C GLN A 52 -30.27 7.62 -1.24
N LYS A 53 -30.25 6.60 -2.09
CA LYS A 53 -29.39 6.56 -3.28
C LYS A 53 -29.71 7.70 -4.24
N MET A 54 -30.99 7.95 -4.52
CA MET A 54 -31.40 9.03 -5.41
C MET A 54 -30.95 10.40 -4.88
N LEU A 55 -31.11 10.65 -3.56
CA LEU A 55 -30.64 11.89 -2.94
C LEU A 55 -29.11 12.04 -3.04
N ASN A 56 -28.36 10.96 -2.82
CA ASN A 56 -26.91 10.94 -2.98
C ASN A 56 -26.50 11.22 -4.42
N ASP A 57 -27.14 10.59 -5.40
CA ASP A 57 -26.85 10.78 -6.82
C ASP A 57 -27.16 12.21 -7.27
N VAL A 58 -28.28 12.80 -6.84
CA VAL A 58 -28.60 14.20 -7.13
C VAL A 58 -27.57 15.15 -6.52
N THR A 59 -27.18 14.90 -5.27
CA THR A 59 -26.17 15.70 -4.56
C THR A 59 -24.83 15.62 -5.29
N LYS A 60 -24.38 14.41 -5.65
CA LYS A 60 -23.15 14.19 -6.40
C LYS A 60 -23.16 14.93 -7.74
N ASN A 61 -24.22 14.76 -8.54
CA ASN A 61 -24.35 15.45 -9.82
C ASN A 61 -24.35 16.99 -9.67
N TYR A 62 -24.93 17.51 -8.59
CA TYR A 62 -24.88 18.94 -8.28
C TYR A 62 -23.45 19.39 -7.96
N LEU A 63 -22.75 18.66 -7.08
CA LEU A 63 -21.37 18.96 -6.70
C LEU A 63 -20.43 18.92 -7.91
N GLU A 64 -20.60 17.93 -8.78
CA GLU A 64 -19.85 17.83 -10.04
C GLU A 64 -20.06 19.06 -10.93
N LYS A 65 -21.30 19.56 -11.06
CA LYS A 65 -21.61 20.76 -11.86
C LYS A 65 -20.96 22.04 -11.32
N VAL A 66 -20.74 22.12 -10.01
CA VAL A 66 -20.07 23.26 -9.37
C VAL A 66 -18.56 23.02 -9.17
N ASN A 67 -18.01 21.98 -9.80
CA ASN A 67 -16.61 21.55 -9.65
C ASN A 67 -16.19 21.32 -8.18
N MET A 68 -17.13 20.91 -7.32
CA MET A 68 -16.83 20.54 -5.94
C MET A 68 -16.60 19.01 -5.87
N PRO A 69 -15.48 18.55 -5.29
CA PRO A 69 -15.22 17.12 -5.13
C PRO A 69 -16.20 16.49 -4.14
N THR A 70 -16.57 15.23 -4.38
CA THR A 70 -17.37 14.44 -3.44
C THR A 70 -16.50 13.73 -2.40
N GLN A 71 -17.12 13.25 -1.33
CA GLN A 71 -16.42 12.45 -0.30
C GLN A 71 -15.74 11.21 -0.91
N ASP A 72 -16.40 10.56 -1.87
CA ASP A 72 -15.84 9.39 -2.56
C ASP A 72 -14.59 9.75 -3.36
N ASP A 73 -14.56 10.94 -3.99
CA ASP A 73 -13.41 11.39 -4.76
C ASP A 73 -12.19 11.62 -3.84
N ILE A 74 -12.42 12.24 -2.68
CA ILE A 74 -11.40 12.44 -1.65
C ILE A 74 -10.89 11.09 -1.13
N ALA A 75 -11.78 10.14 -0.86
CA ALA A 75 -11.40 8.81 -0.39
C ALA A 75 -10.55 8.06 -1.42
N ARG A 76 -10.87 8.17 -2.72
CA ARG A 76 -10.07 7.56 -3.80
C ARG A 76 -8.67 8.18 -3.89
N VAL A 77 -8.57 9.50 -3.81
CA VAL A 77 -7.27 10.19 -3.81
C VAL A 77 -6.45 9.79 -2.58
N ALA A 78 -7.06 9.75 -1.39
CA ALA A 78 -6.38 9.33 -0.17
C ALA A 78 -5.84 7.90 -0.30
N SER A 79 -6.62 6.97 -0.85
CA SER A 79 -6.16 5.60 -1.10
C SER A 79 -4.99 5.55 -2.10
N LEU A 80 -5.04 6.38 -3.15
CA LEU A 80 -3.94 6.46 -4.11
C LEU A 80 -2.66 6.99 -3.47
N VAL A 81 -2.76 8.00 -2.60
CA VAL A 81 -1.62 8.56 -1.87
C VAL A 81 -1.00 7.51 -0.95
N VAL A 82 -1.80 6.81 -0.14
CA VAL A 82 -1.30 5.72 0.73
C VAL A 82 -0.62 4.61 -0.09
N ASN A 83 -1.18 4.24 -1.23
CA ASN A 83 -0.56 3.25 -2.11
C ASN A 83 0.75 3.75 -2.72
N LEU A 84 0.86 5.05 -2.99
CA LEU A 84 2.09 5.67 -3.47
C LEU A 84 3.15 5.66 -2.37
N GLU A 85 2.80 6.06 -1.14
CA GLU A 85 3.68 6.03 0.03
C GLU A 85 4.26 4.62 0.24
N ASN A 86 3.40 3.59 0.31
CA ASN A 86 3.85 2.20 0.44
C ASN A 86 4.81 1.75 -0.67
N LYS A 87 4.62 2.23 -1.91
CA LYS A 87 5.51 1.91 -3.03
C LYS A 87 6.83 2.66 -2.93
N VAL A 88 6.81 3.90 -2.47
CA VAL A 88 8.01 4.71 -2.24
C VAL A 88 8.83 4.08 -1.12
N ASP A 89 8.20 3.72 0.00
CA ASP A 89 8.86 3.01 1.10
C ASP A 89 9.48 1.69 0.63
N GLY A 90 8.77 0.92 -0.20
CA GLY A 90 9.32 -0.31 -0.78
C GLY A 90 10.48 -0.09 -1.76
N ILE A 91 10.53 1.05 -2.46
CA ILE A 91 11.68 1.43 -3.28
C ILE A 91 12.85 1.84 -2.39
N GLU A 92 12.59 2.59 -1.32
CA GLU A 92 13.60 3.01 -0.35
C GLU A 92 14.26 1.80 0.31
N GLU A 93 13.47 0.86 0.83
CA GLU A 93 13.97 -0.40 1.41
C GLU A 93 14.78 -1.22 0.39
N PHE A 94 14.29 -1.33 -0.85
CA PHE A 94 15.02 -2.03 -1.91
C PHE A 94 16.35 -1.35 -2.26
N LEU A 95 16.38 -0.01 -2.27
CA LEU A 95 17.59 0.74 -2.53
C LEU A 95 18.59 0.60 -1.39
N GLU A 96 18.15 0.72 -0.13
CA GLU A 96 18.98 0.49 1.05
C GLU A 96 19.60 -0.91 1.03
N GLU A 97 18.80 -1.96 0.76
CA GLU A 97 19.29 -3.33 0.64
C GLU A 97 20.37 -3.45 -0.45
N LYS A 98 20.17 -2.82 -1.61
CA LYS A 98 21.15 -2.87 -2.71
C LYS A 98 22.42 -2.09 -2.39
N VAL A 99 22.31 -0.94 -1.72
CA VAL A 99 23.45 -0.15 -1.26
C VAL A 99 24.26 -0.96 -0.24
N ASP A 100 23.59 -1.57 0.74
CA ASP A 100 24.24 -2.43 1.73
C ASP A 100 24.95 -3.62 1.08
N ILE A 101 24.32 -4.28 0.10
CA ILE A 101 24.95 -5.38 -0.66
C ILE A 101 26.20 -4.87 -1.41
N LEU A 102 26.16 -3.68 -1.99
CA LEU A 102 27.31 -3.09 -2.70
C LEU A 102 28.44 -2.72 -1.74
N GLU A 103 28.14 -2.09 -0.60
CA GLU A 103 29.13 -1.72 0.43
C GLU A 103 29.75 -2.95 1.11
N GLN A 104 28.93 -3.96 1.37
CA GLN A 104 29.35 -5.19 2.04
C GLN A 104 29.87 -6.23 1.07
N SER A 105 29.81 -5.99 -0.25
CA SER A 105 30.22 -6.93 -1.28
C SER A 105 31.66 -7.41 -1.09
N PRO A 106 31.89 -8.67 -0.69
CA PRO A 106 33.23 -9.21 -0.51
C PRO A 106 33.96 -9.35 -1.84
N THR A 107 33.22 -9.43 -2.97
CA THR A 107 33.81 -9.47 -4.31
C THR A 107 34.44 -8.12 -4.69
N VAL A 108 33.77 -7.00 -4.42
CA VAL A 108 34.34 -5.66 -4.67
C VAL A 108 35.61 -5.43 -3.85
N LYS A 109 35.59 -5.77 -2.54
CA LYS A 109 36.78 -5.67 -1.68
C LYS A 109 37.92 -6.57 -2.16
N ARG A 110 37.60 -7.80 -2.58
CA ARG A 110 38.58 -8.76 -3.11
C ARG A 110 39.19 -8.28 -4.43
N ASP A 111 38.39 -7.73 -5.32
CA ASP A 111 38.85 -7.24 -6.62
C ASP A 111 39.70 -5.98 -6.47
N ILE A 112 39.34 -5.07 -5.55
CA ILE A 112 40.20 -3.93 -5.16
C ILE A 112 41.55 -4.42 -4.61
N THR A 113 41.54 -5.47 -3.79
CA THR A 113 42.78 -6.01 -3.20
C THR A 113 43.67 -6.65 -4.26
N LYS A 114 43.09 -7.39 -5.21
CA LYS A 114 43.81 -7.95 -6.36
C LYS A 114 44.36 -6.85 -7.27
N MET A 115 43.55 -5.84 -7.58
CA MET A 115 44.00 -4.70 -8.40
C MET A 115 45.16 -3.96 -7.73
N LYS A 116 45.13 -3.80 -6.41
CA LYS A 116 46.24 -3.22 -5.63
C LYS A 116 47.51 -4.07 -5.70
N SER A 117 47.40 -5.40 -5.68
CA SER A 117 48.57 -6.27 -5.84
C SER A 117 49.14 -6.21 -7.26
N ASP A 118 48.27 -6.17 -8.27
CA ASP A 118 48.69 -6.08 -9.67
C ASP A 118 49.39 -4.75 -9.97
N ILE A 119 48.89 -3.64 -9.40
CA ILE A 119 49.54 -2.32 -9.47
C ILE A 119 50.93 -2.36 -8.83
N ARG A 120 51.08 -2.93 -7.63
CA ARG A 120 52.42 -3.07 -6.99
C ARG A 120 53.37 -3.93 -7.82
N ALA A 121 52.87 -5.00 -8.43
CA ALA A 121 53.67 -5.84 -9.31
C ALA A 121 54.13 -5.04 -10.53
N LEU A 122 53.25 -4.20 -11.10
CA LEU A 122 53.57 -3.31 -12.21
C LEU A 122 54.59 -2.24 -11.82
N GLU A 123 54.44 -1.59 -10.67
CA GLU A 123 55.42 -0.65 -10.10
C GLU A 123 56.80 -1.29 -10.03
N SER A 124 56.92 -2.50 -9.45
CA SER A 124 58.21 -3.19 -9.35
C SER A 124 58.83 -3.54 -10.72
N LYS A 125 58.00 -3.81 -11.74
CA LYS A 125 58.47 -4.08 -13.10
C LYS A 125 58.97 -2.80 -13.75
N VAL A 126 58.29 -1.68 -13.53
CA VAL A 126 58.72 -0.36 -14.01
C VAL A 126 60.05 0.03 -13.37
N ASP A 127 60.21 -0.16 -12.06
CA ASP A 127 61.49 0.11 -11.37
C ASP A 127 62.64 -0.73 -11.93
N LYS A 128 62.41 -2.02 -12.19
CA LYS A 128 63.41 -2.89 -12.82
C LYS A 128 63.77 -2.43 -14.23
N ILE A 129 62.80 -1.99 -15.02
CA ILE A 129 63.04 -1.47 -16.36
C ILE A 129 63.89 -0.19 -16.27
N LEU A 130 63.55 0.72 -15.36
CA LEU A 130 64.34 1.94 -15.12
C LEU A 130 65.79 1.59 -14.74
N GLU A 131 66.00 0.64 -13.84
CA GLU A 131 67.33 0.19 -13.44
C GLU A 131 68.12 -0.42 -14.62
N HIS A 132 67.47 -1.21 -15.48
CA HIS A 132 68.12 -1.76 -16.67
C HIS A 132 68.48 -0.67 -17.69
N LEU A 133 67.61 0.33 -17.86
CA LEU A 133 67.87 1.48 -18.74
C LEU A 133 69.03 2.34 -18.22
N GLU A 134 69.12 2.57 -16.91
CA GLU A 134 70.26 3.26 -16.29
C GLU A 134 71.57 2.47 -16.46
N LYS A 135 71.53 1.15 -16.25
CA LYS A 135 72.67 0.26 -16.51
C LYS A 135 73.10 0.29 -17.98
N GLN A 136 72.15 0.27 -18.91
CA GLN A 136 72.47 0.38 -20.34
C GLN A 136 73.08 1.75 -20.68
N HIS A 137 72.56 2.84 -20.11
CA HIS A 137 73.08 4.18 -20.33
C HIS A 137 74.50 4.35 -19.78
N THR A 138 74.77 3.85 -18.57
CA THR A 138 76.10 3.87 -17.97
C THR A 138 77.11 3.01 -18.75
N LEU A 139 76.70 1.82 -19.21
CA LEU A 139 77.52 0.98 -20.09
C LEU A 139 77.82 1.63 -21.44
N LEU A 140 76.84 2.26 -22.08
CA LEU A 140 77.03 3.02 -23.33
C LEU A 140 78.00 4.19 -23.13
N THR A 141 77.89 4.89 -22.01
CA THR A 141 78.80 6.00 -21.66
C THR A 141 80.22 5.49 -21.41
N ALA A 142 80.38 4.36 -20.71
CA ALA A 142 81.68 3.73 -20.48
C ALA A 142 82.33 3.20 -21.76
N LEU A 143 81.54 2.63 -22.68
CA LEU A 143 82.00 2.20 -24.01
C LEU A 143 82.45 3.38 -24.88
N HIS A 144 81.76 4.53 -24.79
CA HIS A 144 82.15 5.75 -25.49
C HIS A 144 83.46 6.34 -24.93
N SER A 145 83.69 6.26 -23.61
CA SER A 145 84.95 6.68 -22.98
C SER A 145 86.13 5.78 -23.38
N GLN A 146 85.95 4.45 -23.45
CA GLN A 146 87.02 3.53 -23.88
C GLN A 146 87.39 3.66 -25.37
N LYS A 147 86.44 4.01 -26.24
CA LYS A 147 86.71 4.19 -27.68
C LYS A 147 87.50 5.46 -28.01
N GLY A 148 87.51 6.45 -27.10
CA GLY A 148 88.30 7.67 -27.22
C GLY A 148 89.78 7.49 -26.89
N GLU A 149 90.13 6.52 -26.04
CA GLU A 149 91.52 6.26 -25.61
C GLU A 149 92.29 5.34 -26.56
N SER A 150 91.62 4.51 -27.38
CA SER A 150 92.30 3.61 -28.34
C SER A 150 92.71 4.28 -29.67
N LYS A 151 92.56 5.60 -29.82
CA LYS A 151 92.87 6.33 -31.07
C LYS A 151 93.82 7.52 -30.91
N ARG A 152 94.59 7.60 -29.83
CA ARG A 152 95.69 8.56 -29.68
C ARG A 152 96.97 7.88 -29.21
#